data_AF-A0A140DLH0-F1
#
_entry.id   AF-A0A140DLH0-F1
#
_cell.length_a   1.000
_cell.length_b   1.000
_cell.length_c   1.000
_cell.angle_alpha   90.00
_cell.angle_beta   90.00
_cell.angle_gamma   90.00
#
_symmetry.space_group_name_H-M   'P 1'
#
loop_
_entity.id
_entity.type
_entity.pdbx_description
1 polymer ?
#
loop_
_entity_poly.entity_id
_entity_poly.type
_entity_poly.pdbx_seq_one_letter_code
_entity_poly.pdbx_strand_id
1 'polypeptide(L)'
;VQKQQLAQARFKDKGNEIAENQFQQLSGQMEAFRSKLQEFANKHKNEIRRNPEFRRQFQEMCASVGVDPLASSKGFWAKMLGVGDFYYELGVQIIEVCLATRQRNGGIMNINELQQRVIKSRGDRKDVSSDDLIRAIEKLKVLGEGFRIIPTDRGYLVQSV
;
A
#
# COMPACT_ATOMS: atom_id res chain seq x y z
N VAL A 1 36.04 -39.65 -20.30
CA VAL A 1 34.63 -39.30 -20.58
C VAL A 1 33.69 -39.62 -19.40
N GLN A 2 33.55 -40.89 -18.97
CA GLN A 2 32.67 -41.26 -17.83
C GLN A 2 32.98 -40.55 -16.50
N LYS A 3 34.26 -40.47 -16.08
CA LYS A 3 34.64 -39.76 -14.83
C LYS A 3 34.29 -38.27 -14.84
N GLN A 4 34.33 -37.61 -16.01
CA GLN A 4 33.95 -36.21 -16.17
C GLN A 4 32.44 -36.02 -16.06
N GLN A 5 31.64 -36.89 -16.68
CA GLN A 5 30.18 -36.88 -16.56
C GLN A 5 29.71 -37.13 -15.12
N LEU A 6 30.35 -38.06 -14.40
CA LEU A 6 30.03 -38.36 -13.00
C LEU A 6 30.37 -37.21 -12.06
N ALA A 7 31.48 -36.50 -12.30
CA ALA A 7 31.82 -35.29 -11.56
C ALA A 7 30.81 -34.17 -11.84
N GLN A 8 30.43 -33.97 -13.10
CA GLN A 8 29.46 -32.94 -13.50
C GLN A 8 28.07 -33.18 -12.91
N ALA A 9 27.63 -34.45 -12.84
CA ALA A 9 26.40 -34.83 -12.15
C ALA A 9 26.46 -34.49 -10.65
N ARG A 10 27.56 -34.85 -9.95
CA ARG A 10 27.74 -34.53 -8.53
C ARG A 10 27.78 -33.02 -8.25
N PHE A 11 28.41 -32.23 -9.12
CA PHE A 11 28.39 -30.76 -8.98
C PHE A 11 26.99 -30.19 -9.17
N LYS A 12 26.20 -30.74 -10.10
CA LYS A 12 24.80 -30.35 -10.31
C LYS A 12 23.93 -30.69 -9.10
N ASP A 13 24.08 -31.90 -8.56
CA ASP A 13 23.33 -32.33 -7.37
C ASP A 13 23.67 -31.47 -6.16
N LYS A 14 24.96 -31.18 -5.93
CA LYS A 14 25.38 -30.29 -4.84
C LYS A 14 24.90 -28.85 -5.05
N GLY A 15 24.86 -28.37 -6.30
CA GLY A 15 24.29 -27.07 -6.65
C GLY A 15 22.80 -26.98 -6.32
N ASN A 16 22.03 -28.03 -6.64
CA ASN A 16 20.61 -28.12 -6.30
C ASN A 16 20.38 -28.16 -4.79
N GLU A 17 21.18 -28.94 -4.05
CA GLU A 17 21.09 -29.01 -2.59
C GLU A 17 21.38 -27.65 -1.93
N ILE A 18 22.38 -26.91 -2.42
CA ILE A 18 22.68 -25.55 -1.93
C ILE A 18 21.54 -24.59 -2.23
N ALA A 19 20.96 -24.65 -3.44
CA ALA A 19 19.83 -23.81 -3.82
C ALA A 19 18.59 -24.09 -2.95
N GLU A 20 18.29 -25.37 -2.69
CA GLU A 20 17.19 -25.79 -1.82
C GLU A 20 17.39 -25.29 -0.39
N ASN A 21 18.60 -25.47 0.17
CA ASN A 21 18.92 -24.97 1.51
C ASN A 21 18.78 -23.44 1.60
N GLN A 22 19.21 -22.70 0.58
CA GLN A 22 19.02 -21.25 0.52
C GLN A 22 17.53 -20.88 0.46
N PHE A 23 16.73 -21.61 -0.33
CA PHE A 23 15.30 -21.37 -0.44
C PHE A 23 14.56 -21.59 0.89
N GLN A 24 14.90 -22.65 1.61
CA GLN A 24 14.35 -22.93 2.94
C GLN A 24 14.73 -21.84 3.95
N GLN A 25 15.99 -21.38 3.94
CA GLN A 25 16.43 -20.27 4.79
C GLN A 25 15.68 -18.97 4.49
N LEU A 26 15.53 -18.62 3.21
CA LEU A 26 14.79 -17.43 2.79
C LEU A 26 13.31 -17.50 3.20
N SER A 27 12.69 -18.68 3.05
CA SER A 27 11.31 -18.91 3.46
C SER A 27 11.13 -18.71 4.96
N GLY A 28 12.04 -19.26 5.78
CA GLY A 28 12.02 -19.05 7.24
C GLY A 28 12.23 -17.60 7.64
N GLN A 29 13.12 -16.87 6.95
CA GLN A 29 13.32 -15.43 7.19
C GLN A 29 12.08 -14.61 6.84
N MET A 30 11.40 -14.93 5.74
CA MET A 30 10.13 -14.27 5.37
C MET A 30 9.04 -14.50 6.41
N GLU A 31 8.94 -15.70 6.98
CA GLU A 31 7.96 -16.00 8.02
C GLU A 31 8.24 -15.24 9.33
N ALA A 32 9.51 -15.23 9.78
CA ALA A 32 9.93 -14.45 10.93
C ALA A 32 9.67 -12.94 10.72
N PHE A 33 9.94 -12.45 9.51
CA PHE A 33 9.65 -11.06 9.14
C PHE A 33 8.15 -10.76 9.20
N ARG A 34 7.31 -11.63 8.64
CA ARG A 34 5.85 -11.48 8.67
C ARG A 34 5.32 -11.38 10.10
N SER A 35 5.79 -12.26 10.98
CA SER A 35 5.40 -12.28 12.40
C SER A 35 5.80 -10.99 13.11
N LYS A 36 7.04 -10.51 12.92
CA LYS A 36 7.51 -9.26 13.53
C LYS A 36 6.76 -8.03 13.02
N LEU A 37 6.48 -7.96 11.72
CA LEU A 37 5.74 -6.84 11.15
C LEU A 37 4.29 -6.81 11.66
N GLN A 38 3.68 -7.98 11.81
CA GLN A 38 2.37 -8.11 12.45
C GLN A 38 2.39 -7.63 13.89
N GLU A 39 3.36 -8.07 14.69
CA GLU A 39 3.51 -7.64 16.09
C GLU A 39 3.66 -6.12 16.17
N PHE A 40 4.56 -5.56 15.36
CA PHE A 40 4.79 -4.13 15.28
C PHE A 40 3.50 -3.37 14.97
N ALA A 41 2.79 -3.78 13.93
CA ALA A 41 1.62 -3.03 13.50
C ALA A 41 0.40 -3.24 14.40
N ASN A 42 0.31 -4.37 15.14
CA ASN A 42 -0.66 -4.53 16.22
C ASN A 42 -0.34 -3.61 17.40
N LYS A 43 0.93 -3.55 17.81
CA LYS A 43 1.41 -2.70 18.91
C LYS A 43 1.20 -1.21 18.61
N HIS A 44 1.45 -0.81 17.37
CA HIS A 44 1.37 0.58 16.93
C HIS A 44 0.09 0.91 16.15
N LYS A 45 -0.95 0.05 16.21
CA LYS A 45 -2.18 0.18 15.40
C LYS A 45 -2.83 1.56 15.48
N ASN A 46 -2.94 2.12 16.68
CA ASN A 46 -3.55 3.44 16.88
C ASN A 46 -2.69 4.58 16.34
N GLU A 47 -1.37 4.43 16.41
CA GLU A 47 -0.40 5.40 15.90
C GLU A 47 -0.41 5.41 14.36
N ILE A 48 -0.41 4.23 13.73
CA ILE A 48 -0.60 4.08 12.28
C ILE A 48 -1.93 4.70 11.85
N ARG A 49 -2.97 4.58 12.67
CA ARG A 49 -4.30 5.12 12.35
C ARG A 49 -4.40 6.63 12.53
N ARG A 50 -3.77 7.22 13.56
CA ARG A 50 -3.99 8.63 13.95
C ARG A 50 -2.84 9.57 13.59
N ASN A 51 -1.66 9.04 13.30
CA ASN A 51 -0.51 9.86 12.93
C ASN A 51 -0.20 9.64 11.43
N PRO A 52 -0.51 10.63 10.56
CA PRO A 52 -0.23 10.52 9.13
C PRO A 52 1.25 10.31 8.81
N GLU A 53 2.16 10.93 9.57
CA GLU A 53 3.59 10.77 9.36
C GLU A 53 4.06 9.35 9.67
N PHE A 54 3.63 8.80 10.81
CA PHE A 54 3.95 7.42 11.18
C PHE A 54 3.32 6.42 10.20
N ARG A 55 2.10 6.69 9.74
CA ARG A 55 1.43 5.88 8.71
C ARG A 55 2.24 5.82 7.41
N ARG A 56 2.78 6.96 6.97
CA ARG A 56 3.65 7.03 5.78
C ARG A 56 4.92 6.20 5.98
N GLN A 57 5.61 6.38 7.10
CA GLN A 57 6.83 5.63 7.44
C GLN A 57 6.57 4.11 7.49
N PHE A 58 5.46 3.70 8.10
CA PHE A 58 5.04 2.31 8.14
C PHE A 58 4.86 1.71 6.74
N GLN A 59 4.29 2.48 5.82
CA GLN A 59 4.09 2.02 4.44
C GLN A 59 5.38 1.98 3.63
N GLU A 60 6.28 2.93 3.82
CA GLU A 60 7.61 2.90 3.20
C GLU A 60 8.40 1.67 3.66
N MET A 61 8.30 1.33 4.95
CA MET A 61 8.86 0.08 5.47
C MET A 61 8.25 -1.14 4.77
N CYS A 62 6.93 -1.21 4.63
CA CYS A 62 6.28 -2.32 3.90
C CYS A 62 6.72 -2.38 2.43
N ALA A 63 6.79 -1.24 1.74
CA ALA A 63 7.18 -1.18 0.33
C ALA A 63 8.63 -1.62 0.11
N SER A 64 9.56 -1.29 1.01
CA SER A 64 10.97 -1.66 0.88
C SER A 64 11.23 -3.18 0.85
N VAL A 65 10.31 -3.96 1.41
CA VAL A 65 10.35 -5.43 1.41
C VAL A 65 9.43 -6.06 0.35
N GLY A 66 8.86 -5.24 -0.55
CA GLY A 66 7.93 -5.70 -1.59
C GLY A 66 6.54 -6.06 -1.06
N VAL A 67 6.16 -5.56 0.12
CA VAL A 67 4.84 -5.76 0.72
C VAL A 67 3.98 -4.52 0.50
N ASP A 68 2.81 -4.71 -0.10
CA ASP A 68 1.79 -3.67 -0.15
C ASP A 68 0.72 -3.93 0.94
N PRO A 69 0.67 -3.11 2.01
CA PRO A 69 -0.31 -3.28 3.08
C PRO A 69 -1.75 -2.99 2.63
N LEU A 70 -1.93 -2.46 1.41
CA LEU A 70 -3.21 -2.02 0.83
C LEU A 70 -3.66 -2.89 -0.36
N ALA A 71 -2.88 -3.86 -0.81
CA ALA A 71 -3.14 -4.57 -2.08
C ALA A 71 -4.34 -5.53 -2.06
N SER A 72 -4.86 -5.96 -0.90
CA SER A 72 -6.00 -6.88 -0.87
C SER A 72 -6.63 -7.01 0.51
N SER A 73 -7.96 -6.90 0.61
CA SER A 73 -8.76 -7.27 1.80
C SER A 73 -8.65 -8.76 2.19
N LYS A 74 -8.18 -9.61 1.27
CA LYS A 74 -7.83 -11.02 1.52
C LYS A 74 -6.33 -11.25 1.75
N GLY A 75 -5.51 -10.21 1.58
CA GLY A 75 -4.09 -10.26 1.85
C GLY A 75 -3.84 -10.34 3.35
N PHE A 76 -2.79 -11.08 3.74
CA PHE A 76 -2.30 -11.17 5.12
C PHE A 76 -2.29 -9.81 5.82
N TRP A 77 -1.87 -8.76 5.10
CA TRP A 77 -1.69 -7.41 5.62
C TRP A 77 -2.96 -6.60 5.83
N ALA A 78 -3.92 -6.60 4.91
CA ALA A 78 -5.14 -5.83 5.14
C ALA A 78 -5.97 -6.42 6.29
N LYS A 79 -6.02 -7.76 6.39
CA LYS A 79 -6.76 -8.46 7.44
C LYS A 79 -6.12 -8.34 8.82
N MET A 80 -4.78 -8.40 8.92
CA MET A 80 -4.08 -8.23 10.20
C MET A 80 -4.09 -6.76 10.67
N LEU A 81 -3.90 -5.81 9.76
CA LEU A 81 -3.46 -4.47 10.12
C LEU A 81 -4.59 -3.44 10.15
N GLY A 82 -5.71 -3.69 9.45
CA GLY A 82 -6.81 -2.72 9.33
C GLY A 82 -6.43 -1.40 8.63
N VAL A 83 -5.21 -1.33 8.06
CA VAL A 83 -4.73 -0.18 7.28
C VAL A 83 -5.50 -0.11 5.96
N GLY A 84 -5.84 -1.25 5.36
CA GLY A 84 -6.71 -1.30 4.18
C GLY A 84 -8.06 -0.61 4.41
N ASP A 85 -8.71 -0.87 5.56
CA ASP A 85 -10.02 -0.29 5.89
C ASP A 85 -9.99 1.24 5.91
N PHE A 86 -8.89 1.84 6.42
CA PHE A 86 -8.71 3.28 6.40
C PHE A 86 -8.71 3.85 4.97
N TYR A 87 -7.97 3.22 4.04
CA TYR A 87 -7.90 3.69 2.65
C TYR A 87 -9.17 3.40 1.86
N TYR A 88 -9.89 2.32 2.17
CA TYR A 88 -11.20 2.07 1.57
C TYR A 88 -12.23 3.10 2.04
N GLU A 89 -12.30 3.41 3.34
CA GLU A 89 -13.15 4.47 3.90
C GLU A 89 -12.80 5.82 3.27
N LEU A 90 -11.51 6.13 3.15
CA LEU A 90 -11.03 7.35 2.52
C LEU A 90 -11.38 7.42 1.03
N GLY A 91 -11.28 6.31 0.30
CA GLY A 91 -11.68 6.21 -1.10
C GLY A 91 -13.15 6.54 -1.32
N VAL A 92 -14.04 6.03 -0.47
CA VAL A 92 -15.48 6.36 -0.52
C VAL A 92 -15.71 7.85 -0.29
N GLN A 93 -15.07 8.43 0.71
CA GLN A 93 -15.19 9.87 1.02
C GLN A 93 -14.68 10.76 -0.13
N ILE A 94 -13.61 10.36 -0.81
CA ILE A 94 -13.10 11.04 -2.01
C ILE A 94 -14.16 11.00 -3.11
N ILE A 95 -14.75 9.82 -3.37
CA ILE A 95 -15.80 9.66 -4.37
C ILE A 95 -17.00 10.57 -4.07
N GLU A 96 -17.46 10.60 -2.83
CA GLU A 96 -18.58 11.45 -2.39
C GLU A 96 -18.30 12.94 -2.62
N VAL A 97 -17.12 13.42 -2.22
CA VAL A 97 -16.73 14.82 -2.43
C VAL A 97 -16.65 15.16 -3.92
N CYS A 98 -16.06 14.27 -4.73
CA CYS A 98 -15.97 14.45 -6.17
C CYS A 98 -17.36 14.50 -6.83
N LEU A 99 -18.26 13.58 -6.48
CA LEU A 99 -19.64 13.58 -6.98
C LEU A 99 -20.40 14.86 -6.58
N ALA A 100 -20.27 15.29 -5.32
CA ALA A 100 -20.95 16.49 -4.81
C ALA A 100 -20.45 17.80 -5.45
N THR A 101 -19.22 17.81 -5.95
CA THR A 101 -18.59 19.03 -6.52
C THR A 101 -18.55 19.03 -8.05
N ARG A 102 -18.83 17.90 -8.71
CA ARG A 102 -18.76 17.72 -10.17
C ARG A 102 -19.49 18.82 -10.96
N GLN A 103 -20.69 19.19 -10.53
CA GLN A 103 -21.50 20.22 -11.23
C GLN A 103 -20.88 21.64 -11.15
N ARG A 104 -20.00 21.89 -10.18
CA ARG A 104 -19.37 23.21 -9.96
C ARG A 104 -18.00 23.32 -10.60
N ASN A 105 -17.23 22.25 -10.62
CA ASN A 105 -15.83 22.26 -11.06
C ASN A 105 -15.56 21.35 -12.27
N GLY A 106 -16.59 20.73 -12.85
CA GLY A 106 -16.46 19.84 -14.00
C GLY A 106 -15.74 18.52 -13.68
N GLY A 107 -15.56 18.17 -12.41
CA GLY A 107 -14.85 16.96 -11.98
C GLY A 107 -13.33 17.12 -11.82
N ILE A 108 -12.81 18.36 -11.77
CA ILE A 108 -11.39 18.64 -11.50
C ILE A 108 -11.27 19.52 -10.26
N MET A 109 -10.37 19.18 -9.33
CA MET A 109 -10.06 20.02 -8.16
C MET A 109 -8.63 19.88 -7.68
N ASN A 110 -8.15 20.87 -6.92
CA ASN A 110 -6.83 20.80 -6.27
C ASN A 110 -6.84 19.78 -5.13
N ILE A 111 -5.74 19.05 -4.94
CA ILE A 111 -5.65 18.04 -3.88
C ILE A 111 -5.81 18.62 -2.47
N ASN A 112 -5.35 19.85 -2.24
CA ASN A 112 -5.51 20.53 -0.95
C ASN A 112 -6.98 20.91 -0.71
N GLU A 113 -7.70 21.29 -1.78
CA GLU A 113 -9.15 21.53 -1.70
C GLU A 113 -9.89 20.22 -1.40
N LEU A 114 -9.53 19.13 -2.06
CA LEU A 114 -10.07 17.80 -1.78
C LEU A 114 -9.83 17.42 -0.31
N GLN A 115 -8.60 17.60 0.18
CA GLN A 115 -8.23 17.32 1.56
C GLN A 115 -9.10 18.10 2.55
N GLN A 116 -9.24 19.41 2.36
CA GLN A 116 -10.08 20.23 3.23
C GLN A 116 -11.54 19.78 3.23
N ARG A 117 -12.08 19.41 2.06
CA ARG A 117 -13.47 18.93 1.93
C ARG A 117 -13.67 17.57 2.60
N VAL A 118 -12.72 16.64 2.43
CA VAL A 118 -12.73 15.32 3.08
C VAL A 118 -12.57 15.45 4.59
N ILE A 119 -11.68 16.33 5.07
CA ILE A 119 -11.53 16.61 6.51
C ILE A 119 -12.80 17.22 7.08
N LYS A 120 -13.52 18.04 6.29
CA LYS A 120 -14.78 18.65 6.72
C LYS A 120 -15.95 17.66 6.74
N SER A 121 -15.97 16.67 5.84
CA SER A 121 -16.97 15.59 5.89
C SER A 121 -16.69 14.59 7.01
N ARG A 122 -15.43 14.52 7.48
CA ARG A 122 -15.03 13.78 8.67
C ARG A 122 -15.37 14.59 9.93
N GLY A 123 -15.90 13.90 10.94
CA GLY A 123 -16.09 14.46 12.28
C GLY A 123 -14.74 14.65 13.00
N ASP A 124 -14.52 13.90 14.08
CA ASP A 124 -13.32 14.05 14.91
C ASP A 124 -12.03 13.50 14.25
N ARG A 125 -12.14 12.74 13.16
CA ARG A 125 -11.01 12.03 12.53
C ARG A 125 -10.36 12.81 11.40
N LYS A 126 -9.68 13.91 11.74
CA LYS A 126 -9.07 14.83 10.77
C LYS A 126 -7.67 14.42 10.28
N ASP A 127 -7.18 13.25 10.70
CA ASP A 127 -5.81 12.77 10.49
C ASP A 127 -5.59 12.20 9.07
N VAL A 128 -5.76 13.05 8.05
CA VAL A 128 -5.60 12.73 6.62
C VAL A 128 -4.59 13.68 5.99
N SER A 129 -3.54 13.14 5.39
CA SER A 129 -2.54 13.87 4.62
C SER A 129 -2.83 13.81 3.10
N SER A 130 -2.16 14.66 2.32
CA SER A 130 -2.24 14.60 0.86
C SER A 130 -1.69 13.28 0.30
N ASP A 131 -0.67 12.69 0.93
CA ASP A 131 -0.15 11.37 0.59
C ASP A 131 -1.23 10.29 0.75
N ASP A 132 -2.04 10.38 1.81
CA ASP A 132 -3.15 9.44 2.01
C ASP A 132 -4.18 9.51 0.88
N LEU A 133 -4.49 10.72 0.39
CA LEU A 133 -5.42 10.93 -0.71
C LEU A 133 -4.86 10.36 -2.02
N ILE A 134 -3.57 10.61 -2.32
CA ILE A 134 -2.91 10.09 -3.51
C ILE A 134 -2.99 8.56 -3.51
N ARG A 135 -2.60 7.92 -2.40
CA ARG A 135 -2.63 6.46 -2.27
C ARG A 135 -4.05 5.90 -2.40
N ALA A 136 -5.04 6.53 -1.76
CA ALA A 136 -6.43 6.13 -1.90
C ALA A 136 -6.90 6.21 -3.37
N ILE A 137 -6.59 7.30 -4.06
CA ILE A 137 -6.93 7.51 -5.48
C ILE A 137 -6.24 6.49 -6.39
N GLU A 138 -4.97 6.18 -6.13
CA GLU A 138 -4.27 5.12 -6.87
C GLU A 138 -4.95 3.76 -6.72
N LYS A 139 -5.52 3.47 -5.55
CA LYS A 139 -6.31 2.25 -5.34
C LYS A 139 -7.67 2.28 -6.02
N LEU A 140 -8.27 3.46 -6.24
CA LEU A 140 -9.54 3.58 -6.98
C LEU A 140 -9.41 3.21 -8.46
N LYS A 141 -8.19 3.17 -9.03
CA LYS A 141 -7.94 2.77 -10.43
C LYS A 141 -8.46 1.37 -10.76
N VAL A 142 -8.61 0.49 -9.77
CA VAL A 142 -9.19 -0.86 -9.98
C VAL A 142 -10.66 -0.81 -10.41
N LEU A 143 -11.35 0.32 -10.18
CA LEU A 143 -12.72 0.56 -10.61
C LEU A 143 -12.81 1.16 -12.02
N GLY A 144 -11.67 1.44 -12.66
CA GLY A 144 -11.56 2.04 -13.99
C GLY A 144 -10.78 3.36 -14.00
N GLU A 145 -10.83 4.07 -15.13
CA GLU A 145 -10.06 5.31 -15.37
C GLU A 145 -10.73 6.59 -14.83
N GLY A 146 -11.82 6.46 -14.06
CA GLY A 146 -12.62 7.61 -13.61
C GLY A 146 -11.91 8.53 -12.61
N PHE A 147 -10.82 8.08 -11.99
CA PHE A 147 -10.02 8.88 -11.06
C PHE A 147 -8.56 8.97 -11.50
N ARG A 148 -8.02 10.19 -11.53
CA ARG A 148 -6.63 10.42 -11.95
C ARG A 148 -5.99 11.55 -11.15
N ILE A 149 -4.72 11.34 -10.80
CA ILE A 149 -3.83 12.38 -10.26
C ILE A 149 -3.11 13.05 -11.44
N ILE A 150 -3.15 14.38 -11.51
CA ILE A 150 -2.45 15.17 -12.52
C ILE A 150 -1.40 16.03 -11.80
N PRO A 151 -0.10 15.79 -12.01
CA PRO A 151 0.96 16.63 -11.45
C PRO A 151 0.98 18.00 -12.13
N THR A 152 1.27 19.04 -11.35
CA THR A 152 1.39 20.44 -11.79
C THR A 152 2.54 21.11 -11.04
N ASP A 153 3.01 22.26 -11.51
CA ASP A 153 4.06 23.04 -10.83
C ASP A 153 3.65 23.49 -9.42
N ARG A 154 2.35 23.53 -9.12
CA ARG A 154 1.77 23.98 -7.85
C ARG A 154 1.25 22.83 -6.98
N GLY A 155 1.61 21.58 -7.29
CA GLY A 155 1.16 20.38 -6.58
C GLY A 155 0.32 19.47 -7.47
N TYR A 156 -0.74 18.88 -6.92
CA TYR A 156 -1.55 17.88 -7.63
C TYR A 156 -2.99 18.34 -7.85
N LEU A 157 -3.53 18.00 -9.02
CA LEU A 157 -4.96 18.05 -9.30
C LEU A 157 -5.54 16.63 -9.29
N VAL A 158 -6.79 16.52 -8.90
CA VAL A 158 -7.57 15.28 -8.95
C VAL A 158 -8.65 15.44 -10.00
N GLN A 159 -8.67 14.54 -10.96
CA GLN A 159 -9.72 14.39 -11.96
C GLN A 159 -10.64 13.23 -11.57
N SER A 160 -11.95 13.43 -11.71
CA SER A 160 -13.02 12.53 -11.27
C SER A 160 -14.19 12.50 -12.28
N VAL A 161 -13.89 12.16 -13.54
CA VAL A 161 -14.87 12.21 -14.66
C VAL A 161 -15.08 10.87 -15.35
#